data_AF-A0A537F3D7-F1
#
_entry.id   AF-A0A537F3D7-F1
#
_cell.length_a   1.000
_cell.length_b   1.000
_cell.length_c   1.000
_cell.angle_alpha   90.00
_cell.angle_beta   90.00
_cell.angle_gamma   90.00
#
_symmetry.space_group_name_H-M   'P 1'
#
loop_
_entity.id
_entity.type
_entity.pdbx_description
1 polymer ?
#
loop_
_entity_poly.entity_id
_entity_poly.type
_entity_poly.pdbx_seq_one_letter_code
_entity_poly.pdbx_strand_id
1 'polypeptide(L)' 'MGLEYIELAPGFVREVVDAYEAWEGKEAVPMKIQELMMVLGIEVSRLYKRDVRPQESEQPKIKILIDTRLD' A
#
# COMPACT_ATOMS: atom_id res chain seq x y z
N MET A 1 25.51 -20.61 7.50
CA MET A 1 24.81 -20.35 6.23
C MET A 1 24.48 -18.87 6.21
N GLY A 2 25.35 -18.09 5.55
CA GLY A 2 25.28 -16.64 5.49
C GLY A 2 24.12 -16.19 4.61
N LEU A 3 22.95 -16.02 5.23
CA LEU A 3 21.92 -15.16 4.69
C LEU A 3 22.26 -13.74 5.16
N GLU A 4 23.34 -13.18 4.63
CA GLU A 4 23.50 -11.73 4.65
C GLU A 4 22.27 -11.19 3.91
N TYR A 5 21.49 -10.37 4.61
CA TYR A 5 20.17 -9.90 4.20
C TYR A 5 20.16 -9.54 2.72
N ILE A 6 19.45 -10.34 1.91
CA ILE A 6 19.25 -10.02 0.50
C ILE A 6 18.27 -8.86 0.48
N GLU A 7 18.78 -7.65 0.26
CA GLU A 7 17.93 -6.50 -0.07
C GLU A 7 17.32 -6.74 -1.44
N LEU A 8 16.00 -6.92 -1.48
CA LEU A 8 15.27 -7.06 -2.72
C LEU A 8 14.93 -5.66 -3.27
N ALA A 9 15.22 -5.45 -4.55
CA ALA A 9 14.84 -4.20 -5.22
C ALA A 9 13.30 -4.03 -5.16
N PRO A 10 12.76 -2.86 -4.77
CA PRO A 10 11.31 -2.67 -4.59
C PRO A 10 10.47 -3.02 -5.82
N GLY A 11 10.99 -2.73 -7.03
CA GLY A 11 10.33 -3.11 -8.29
C GLY A 11 10.23 -4.62 -8.48
N PHE A 12 11.29 -5.36 -8.14
CA PHE A 12 11.28 -6.82 -8.18
C PHE A 12 10.27 -7.40 -7.18
N VAL A 13 10.22 -6.89 -5.95
CA VAL A 13 9.25 -7.34 -4.95
C VAL A 13 7.82 -7.11 -5.44
N ARG A 14 7.55 -5.97 -6.08
CA ARG A 14 6.24 -5.69 -6.68
C ARG A 14 5.85 -6.74 -7.73
N GLU A 15 6.75 -7.05 -8.66
CA GLU A 15 6.50 -8.05 -9.70
C GLU A 15 6.22 -9.44 -9.10
N VAL A 16 6.94 -9.82 -8.05
CA VAL A 16 6.71 -11.08 -7.33
C VAL A 16 5.34 -11.11 -6.66
N VAL A 17 4.93 -10.03 -5.99
CA VAL A 17 3.60 -9.93 -5.36
C VAL A 17 2.49 -9.98 -6.42
N ASP A 18 2.64 -9.23 -7.52
CA ASP A 18 1.67 -9.21 -8.62
C ASP A 18 1.53 -10.62 -9.26
N ALA A 19 2.64 -11.33 -9.44
CA ALA A 19 2.65 -12.70 -9.94
C ALA A 19 1.97 -13.68 -8.96
N TYR A 20 2.24 -13.52 -7.66
CA TYR A 20 1.60 -14.34 -6.63
C TYR A 20 0.08 -14.13 -6.57
N GLU A 21 -0.39 -12.89 -6.68
CA GLU A 21 -1.82 -12.57 -6.65
C GLU A 21 -2.60 -13.16 -7.84
N ALA A 22 -1.95 -13.20 -9.01
CA ALA A 22 -2.50 -13.78 -10.23
C ALA A 22 -2.38 -15.31 -10.30
N TRP A 23 -1.68 -15.95 -9.35
CA TRP A 23 -1.45 -17.39 -9.38
C TRP A 23 -2.75 -18.16 -9.09
N GLU A 24 -3.23 -18.92 -10.09
CA GLU A 24 -4.32 -19.88 -9.94
C GLU A 24 -4.01 -20.98 -8.90
N GLY A 25 -4.86 -21.08 -7.88
CA GLY A 25 -4.66 -22.04 -6.79
C GLY A 25 -3.72 -21.54 -5.69
N LYS A 26 -3.47 -20.23 -5.58
CA LYS A 26 -2.71 -19.63 -4.47
C LYS A 26 -3.21 -20.04 -3.07
N GLU A 27 -4.48 -20.41 -2.94
CA GLU A 27 -5.06 -20.92 -1.69
C GLU A 27 -4.40 -22.22 -1.19
N ALA A 28 -3.82 -23.02 -2.09
CA ALA A 28 -3.12 -24.26 -1.77
C ALA A 28 -1.66 -24.03 -1.33
N VAL A 29 -1.16 -22.80 -1.44
CA VAL A 29 0.21 -22.44 -1.05
C VAL A 29 0.35 -22.55 0.48
N PRO A 30 1.48 -23.05 1.02
CA PRO A 30 1.69 -23.13 2.45
C PRO A 30 1.50 -21.77 3.15
N MET A 31 0.82 -21.76 4.29
CA MET A 31 0.49 -20.54 5.06
C MET A 31 1.67 -19.58 5.22
N LYS A 32 2.87 -20.09 5.53
CA LYS A 32 4.08 -19.26 5.70
C LYS A 32 4.47 -18.47 4.45
N ILE A 33 4.20 -19.01 3.25
CA ILE A 33 4.45 -18.30 2.00
C ILE A 33 3.38 -17.25 1.77
N GLN A 34 2.12 -17.53 2.11
CA GLN A 34 1.04 -16.53 2.07
C GLN A 34 1.35 -15.33 2.98
N GLU A 35 1.78 -15.62 4.23
CA GLU A 35 2.22 -14.61 5.19
C GLU A 35 3.40 -13.79 4.67
N LEU A 36 4.39 -14.44 4.06
CA LEU A 36 5.51 -13.76 3.43
C LEU A 36 5.04 -12.79 2.33
N MET A 37 4.16 -13.25 1.43
CA MET A 37 3.64 -12.42 0.34
C MET A 37 2.83 -11.22 0.87
N MET A 38 2.09 -11.41 1.95
CA MET A 38 1.40 -10.32 2.64
C MET A 38 2.37 -9.29 3.21
N VAL A 39 3.45 -9.71 3.87
CA VAL A 39 4.48 -8.80 4.40
C VAL A 39 5.15 -8.01 3.27
N LEU A 40 5.52 -8.68 2.18
CA LEU A 40 6.09 -8.04 1.00
C LEU A 40 5.12 -7.03 0.37
N GLY A 41 3.84 -7.39 0.26
CA GLY A 41 2.79 -6.49 -0.26
C GLY A 41 2.60 -5.23 0.60
N ILE A 42 2.68 -5.35 1.93
CA ILE A 42 2.65 -4.20 2.84
C ILE A 42 3.86 -3.29 2.62
N GLU A 43 5.07 -3.87 2.52
CA GLU A 43 6.30 -3.10 2.39
C GLU A 43 6.35 -2.34 1.06
N VAL A 44 6.02 -3.01 -0.05
CA VAL A 44 5.90 -2.38 -1.37
C VAL A 44 4.83 -1.29 -1.33
N SER A 45 3.66 -1.55 -0.75
CA SER A 45 2.60 -0.54 -0.62
C SER A 45 3.06 0.68 0.15
N ARG A 46 3.84 0.53 1.22
CA ARG A 46 4.38 1.65 2.00
C ARG A 46 5.37 2.47 1.19
N LEU A 47 6.25 1.83 0.43
CA LEU A 47 7.23 2.52 -0.40
C LEU A 47 6.55 3.32 -1.52
N TYR A 48 5.59 2.73 -2.23
CA TYR A 48 4.95 3.36 -3.39
C TYR A 48 3.73 4.25 -3.04
N LYS A 49 3.02 4.01 -1.93
CA LYS A 49 1.93 4.91 -1.49
C LYS A 49 2.44 6.17 -0.81
N ARG A 50 3.70 6.21 -0.36
CA ARG A 50 4.29 7.43 0.23
C ARG A 50 4.45 8.57 -0.79
N ASP A 51 4.52 8.23 -2.08
CA ASP A 51 4.51 9.22 -3.18
C ASP A 51 3.11 9.71 -3.54
N VAL A 52 2.05 9.07 -3.02
CA VAL A 52 0.71 9.67 -2.99
C VAL A 52 0.71 10.64 -1.84
N ARG A 53 1.16 11.88 -2.09
CA ARG A 53 0.81 13.02 -1.23
C ARG A 53 -0.68 12.90 -0.89
N PRO A 54 -1.10 13.09 0.37
CA PRO A 54 -2.51 13.31 0.64
C PRO A 54 -2.91 14.45 -0.29
N GLN A 55 -3.76 14.18 -1.29
CA GLN A 55 -4.32 15.24 -2.10
C GLN A 55 -4.96 16.20 -1.09
N GLU A 56 -4.45 17.42 -1.09
CA GLU A 56 -5.02 18.59 -0.48
C GLU A 56 -6.42 18.82 -1.08
N SER A 57 -7.39 17.97 -0.76
CA SER A 57 -8.76 18.11 -1.29
C SER A 57 -9.85 17.39 -0.47
N GLU A 58 -9.54 16.93 0.74
CA GLU A 58 -10.57 16.69 1.77
C GLU A 58 -10.40 17.64 2.96
N GLN A 59 -9.99 18.89 2.71
CA GLN A 59 -10.36 19.94 3.66
C GLN A 59 -11.91 19.98 3.67
N PRO A 60 -12.58 19.72 4.81
CA PRO A 60 -14.00 20.02 4.88
C PRO A 60 -14.12 21.52 4.59
N LYS A 61 -14.73 21.88 3.46
CA LYS A 61 -15.09 23.27 3.18
C LYS A 61 -15.98 23.72 4.32
N ILE A 62 -15.40 24.40 5.30
CA ILE A 62 -16.14 25.09 6.35
C ILE A 62 -17.02 26.08 5.59
N LYS A 63 -18.31 25.76 5.45
CA LYS A 63 -19.30 26.72 4.96
C LYS A 63 -19.38 27.78 6.05
N ILE A 64 -18.70 28.89 5.85
CA ILE A 64 -18.90 30.09 6.65
C ILE A 64 -20.34 30.52 6.36
N LEU A 65 -21.25 30.24 7.30
CA LEU A 65 -22.59 30.80 7.32
C LEU A 65 -22.43 32.29 7.64
N ILE A 66 -22.44 33.12 6.61
CA ILE A 66 -22.56 34.58 6.76
C ILE A 66 -24.04 34.87 7.05
N ASP A 67 -24.44 34.74 8.31
CA ASP A 67 -25.68 35.32 8.81
C ASP A 67 -25.36 36.62 9.53
N THR A 68 -25.46 37.74 8.80
CA THR A 68 -25.77 39.04 9.41
C THR A 68 -26.33 39.98 8.34
N ARG A 69 -27.64 39.95 8.17
CA ARG A 69 -28.41 41.17 7.89
C ARG A 69 -29.53 41.28 8.91
N LEU A 70 -29.28 42.11 9.91
CA LEU A 70 -30.30 42.87 10.62
C LEU A 70 -30.63 44.06 9.72
N ASP A 71 -31.81 44.00 9.08
CA ASP A 71 -32.56 45.18 8.67
C ASP A 71 -33.92 45.13 9.40
#